data_AF-A0A9C9PKX5-F1
#
_entry.id   AF-A0A9C9PKX5-F1
#
_cell.length_a   1.000
_cell.length_b   1.000
_cell.length_c   1.000
_cell.angle_alpha   90.00
_cell.angle_beta   90.00
_cell.angle_gamma   90.00
#
_symmetry.space_group_name_H-M   'P 1'
#
loop_
_entity.id
_entity.type
_entity.pdbx_description
1 polymer ?
#
loop_
_entity_poly.entity_id
_entity_poly.type
_entity_poly.pdbx_seq_one_letter_code
_entity_poly.pdbx_strand_id
1 'polypeptide(L)' 'KILRVYKEDARDWERLSDWIARIGWPRFFELTELPFTKFHIDNWRGARHSLNASTHIRF' A
#
# COMPACT_ATOMS: atom_id res chain seq x y z
N LYS A 1 8.75 11.63 4.31
CA LYS A 1 7.96 11.67 3.05
C LYS A 1 6.56 11.10 3.24
N ILE A 2 6.40 9.91 3.82
CA ILE A 2 5.09 9.25 4.05
C ILE A 2 4.03 10.19 4.65
N LEU A 3 4.31 10.84 5.79
CA LEU A 3 3.33 11.73 6.44
C LEU A 3 2.94 12.95 5.59
N ARG A 4 3.84 13.46 4.74
CA ARG A 4 3.56 14.59 3.86
C ARG A 4 2.60 14.18 2.76
N VAL A 5 2.91 13.07 2.09
CA VAL A 5 2.08 12.49 1.03
C VAL A 5 0.70 12.10 1.58
N TYR A 6 0.66 11.48 2.76
CA TYR A 6 -0.60 11.16 3.44
C TYR A 6 -1.41 12.43 3.71
N LYS A 7 -0.80 13.50 4.24
CA LYS A 7 -1.50 14.77 4.48
C LYS A 7 -2.04 15.42 3.19
N GLU A 8 -1.38 15.20 2.05
CA GLU A 8 -1.75 15.78 0.76
C GLU A 8 -2.85 14.98 0.03
N ASP A 9 -2.88 13.64 0.16
CA ASP A 9 -3.80 12.77 -0.60
C ASP A 9 -4.93 12.15 0.26
N ALA A 10 -4.80 12.15 1.59
CA ALA A 10 -5.83 11.62 2.49
C ALA A 10 -7.06 12.53 2.49
N ARG A 11 -8.23 11.90 2.58
CA ARG A 11 -9.51 12.59 2.76
C ARG A 11 -9.79 12.81 4.24
N ASP A 12 -10.69 13.75 4.53
CA ASP A 12 -11.15 13.98 5.91
C ASP A 12 -11.61 12.65 6.54
N TRP A 13 -11.17 12.42 7.78
CA TRP A 13 -11.45 11.24 8.59
C TRP A 13 -10.79 9.92 8.16
N GLU A 14 -10.03 9.87 7.06
CA GLU A 14 -9.28 8.66 6.68
C GLU A 14 -8.07 8.48 7.59
N ARG A 15 -7.88 7.29 8.19
CA ARG A 15 -6.59 6.93 8.79
C ARG A 15 -5.62 6.48 7.71
N LEU A 16 -4.33 6.39 8.06
CA LEU A 16 -3.29 5.89 7.15
C LEU A 16 -3.66 4.53 6.54
N SER A 17 -4.20 3.61 7.34
CA SER A 17 -4.64 2.30 6.88
C SER A 17 -5.81 2.37 5.90
N ASP A 18 -6.79 3.25 6.14
CA ASP A 18 -7.96 3.42 5.28
C ASP A 18 -7.57 4.05 3.94
N TRP A 19 -6.66 5.03 4.01
CA TRP A 19 -6.05 5.63 2.83
C TRP A 19 -5.34 4.58 1.97
N ILE A 20 -4.45 3.78 2.56
CA ILE A 20 -3.74 2.69 1.85
C ILE A 20 -4.73 1.68 1.25
N ALA A 21 -5.81 1.33 1.96
CA ALA A 21 -6.84 0.42 1.45
C ALA A 21 -7.59 1.00 0.23
N ARG A 22 -7.83 2.33 0.21
CA ARG A 22 -8.48 3.02 -0.93
C ARG A 22 -7.58 3.11 -2.16
N ILE A 23 -6.34 3.58 -1.98
CA ILE A 23 -5.42 3.81 -3.11
C ILE A 23 -4.77 2.51 -3.60
N GLY A 24 -4.54 1.57 -2.68
CA GLY A 24 -3.79 0.34 -2.89
C GLY A 24 -2.28 0.52 -2.64
N TRP A 25 -1.62 -0.58 -2.27
CA TRP A 25 -0.17 -0.63 -2.03
C TRP A 25 0.69 -0.14 -3.21
N PRO A 26 0.41 -0.48 -4.49
CA PRO A 26 1.23 0.02 -5.60
C PRO A 26 1.32 1.55 -5.64
N ARG A 27 0.17 2.23 -5.50
CA ARG A 27 0.10 3.69 -5.51
C ARG A 27 0.78 4.32 -4.30
N PHE A 28 0.73 3.66 -3.14
CA PHE A 28 1.46 4.11 -1.96
C PHE A 28 2.98 4.16 -2.19
N PHE A 29 3.56 3.11 -2.77
CA PHE A 29 5.01 3.07 -3.05
C PHE A 29 5.43 4.08 -4.12
N GLU A 30 4.59 4.32 -5.14
CA GLU A 30 4.80 5.39 -6.13
C GLU A 30 4.83 6.78 -5.48
N LEU A 31 3.78 7.12 -4.74
CA LEU A 31 3.63 8.46 -4.15
C LEU A 31 4.68 8.75 -3.08
N THR A 32 5.07 7.73 -2.32
CA THR A 32 6.09 7.87 -1.26
C THR A 32 7.52 7.81 -1.79
N GLU A 33 7.71 7.50 -3.08
CA GLU A 33 9.00 7.27 -3.73
C GLU A 33 9.85 6.21 -3.00
N LEU A 34 9.18 5.24 -2.36
CA LEU A 34 9.84 4.17 -1.62
C LEU A 34 10.05 2.96 -2.54
N PRO A 35 11.26 2.37 -2.57
CA PRO A 35 11.49 1.18 -3.36
C PRO A 35 10.75 -0.01 -2.74
N PHE A 36 9.83 -0.61 -3.51
CA PHE A 36 9.25 -1.89 -3.14
C PHE A 36 10.28 -3.00 -3.35
N THR A 37 10.70 -3.63 -2.26
CA THR A 37 11.70 -4.71 -2.28
C THR A 37 11.07 -6.04 -1.85
N LYS A 38 11.74 -7.16 -2.16
CA LYS A 38 11.30 -8.52 -1.79
C LYS A 38 11.02 -8.69 -0.29
N PHE A 39 11.62 -7.86 0.57
CA PHE A 39 11.44 -7.93 2.02
C PHE A 39 10.05 -7.47 2.48
N HIS A 40 9.27 -6.84 1.61
CA HIS A 40 7.89 -6.46 1.85
C HIS A 40 6.90 -7.59 1.53
N ILE A 41 7.36 -8.66 0.88
CA ILE A 41 6.56 -9.85 0.59
C ILE A 41 6.75 -10.82 1.74
N ASP A 42 5.65 -11.16 2.42
CA ASP A 42 5.67 -12.15 3.49
C ASP A 42 5.99 -13.54 2.91
N ASN A 43 6.99 -14.19 3.49
CA ASN A 43 7.48 -15.51 3.09
C ASN A 43 7.23 -16.59 4.15
N TRP A 44 6.45 -16.27 5.19
CA TRP A 44 6.05 -17.24 6.19
C TRP A 44 5.14 -18.32 5.60
N ARG A 45 5.14 -19.52 6.18
CA ARG A 45 4.41 -20.67 5.62
C ARG A 45 2.90 -20.44 5.45
N GLY A 46 2.30 -19.57 6.27
CA GLY A 46 0.89 -19.17 6.19
C GLY A 46 0.63 -17.86 5.43
N ALA A 47 1.64 -17.27 4.79
CA ALA A 47 1.57 -15.95 4.17
C ALA A 47 0.67 -15.87 2.93
N ARG A 48 0.07 -16.97 2.46
CA ARG A 48 -0.69 -16.99 1.20
C ARG A 48 -1.85 -15.99 1.18
N HIS A 49 -2.41 -15.66 2.34
CA HIS A 49 -3.49 -14.69 2.49
C HIS A 49 -3.04 -13.23 2.34
N SER A 50 -1.75 -12.92 2.46
CA SER A 50 -1.23 -11.56 2.30
C SER A 50 -0.95 -11.19 0.84
N LEU A 51 -0.91 -12.18 -0.05
CA LEU A 51 -0.71 -11.99 -1.48
C LEU A 51 -2.00 -11.59 -2.18
N ASN A 52 -1.90 -10.81 -3.26
CA ASN A 52 -3.06 -10.49 -4.08
C ASN A 52 -3.57 -11.75 -4.78
N ALA A 53 -4.76 -12.21 -4.39
CA ALA A 53 -5.44 -13.36 -4.99
C ALA A 53 -6.49 -12.94 -6.05
N SER A 54 -6.45 -11.70 -6.53
CA SER A 54 -7.42 -11.15 -7.47
C SER A 54 -6.75 -10.51 -8.70
N THR A 55 -7.50 -10.38 -9.80
CA THR A 55 -7.05 -9.68 -11.02
C THR A 55 -7.27 -8.16 -10.95
N HIS A 56 -7.75 -7.62 -9.82
CA HIS A 56 -7.95 -6.19 -9.62
C HIS A 56 -6.61 -5.51 -9.38
N ILE A 57 -5.89 -5.24 -10.46
CA ILE A 57 -4.60 -4.56 -10.45
C ILE A 57 -4.79 -3.18 -11.10
N ARG A 58 -4.11 -2.17 -10.54
CA ARG A 58 -4.03 -0.81 -11.09
C ARG A 58 -2.64 -0.66 -11.71
N PHE A 59 -2.58 -0.12 -12.92
CA PHE A 59 -1.35 0.13 -13.68
C PHE A 59 -0.90 1.58 -13.55
#